data_AF-A0A956HXZ4-F1
#
_entry.id   AF-A0A956HXZ4-F1
#
_cell.length_a   1.000
_cell.length_b   1.000
_cell.length_c   1.000
_cell.angle_alpha   90.00
_cell.angle_beta   90.00
_cell.angle_gamma   90.00
#
_symmetry.space_group_name_H-M   'P 1'
#
loop_
_entity.id
_entity.type
_entity.pdbx_description
1 polymer ?
#
loop_
_entity_poly.entity_id
_entity_poly.type
_entity_poly.pdbx_seq_one_letter_code
_entity_poly.pdbx_strand_id
1 'polypeptide(L)'
;MQKALLPLLAVLAAGCFDNISTDFPVDMTPLEENIAEFPAPKDGDPTPETLSIVDLPTRDFYLVHSRGYVKASLEDTYAAMRLPDNTVHKSEVDKWKVSTAEDGAEECEDLPAAIEFCHRLENTVNDLITVEFNVVWRFATSKRSKGGDRLEVIGRWQKTWGNEVLELLEGSILIRPHEGASEDEPVTEIEIIEHLRAFAGEKEHSVDFVESYYDAIVDGAHGGDN
;
A
#
# COMPACT_ATOMS: atom_id res chain seq x y z
N MET A 1 28.71 38.36 43.08
CA MET A 1 29.06 37.18 42.25
C MET A 1 27.97 37.00 41.21
N GLN A 2 28.26 37.41 39.98
CA GLN A 2 27.31 37.51 38.87
C GLN A 2 27.25 36.14 38.18
N LYS A 3 26.09 35.48 38.19
CA LYS A 3 25.87 34.20 37.50
C LYS A 3 25.77 34.49 36.01
N ALA A 4 26.77 34.05 35.24
CA ALA A 4 26.74 34.10 33.79
C ALA A 4 25.72 33.08 33.28
N LEU A 5 24.69 33.58 32.59
CA LEU A 5 23.68 32.79 31.88
C LEU A 5 24.29 32.42 30.52
N LEU A 6 24.65 31.15 30.32
CA LEU A 6 25.08 30.65 29.01
C LEU A 6 23.84 30.54 28.10
N PRO A 7 23.81 31.17 26.92
CA PRO A 7 22.76 30.92 25.94
C PRO A 7 23.04 29.55 25.30
N LEU A 8 22.15 28.58 25.54
CA LEU A 8 22.12 27.31 24.82
C LEU A 8 21.68 27.63 23.38
N LEU A 9 22.64 27.75 22.49
CA LEU A 9 22.42 27.95 21.06
C LEU A 9 21.81 26.65 20.51
N ALA A 10 20.48 26.59 20.44
CA ALA A 10 19.76 25.56 19.71
C ALA A 10 20.10 25.72 18.23
N VAL A 11 21.12 24.99 17.77
CA VAL A 11 21.38 24.79 16.35
C VAL A 11 20.21 23.95 15.84
N LEU A 12 19.16 24.64 15.38
CA LEU A 12 18.16 24.06 14.50
C LEU A 12 18.91 23.64 13.24
N ALA A 13 19.38 22.39 13.23
CA ALA A 13 19.82 21.72 12.03
C ALA A 13 18.60 21.61 11.11
N ALA A 14 18.33 22.67 10.35
CA ALA A 14 17.60 22.56 9.10
C ALA A 14 18.52 21.76 8.17
N GLY A 15 18.52 20.44 8.35
CA GLY A 15 19.12 19.54 7.38
C GLY A 15 18.41 19.79 6.06
N CYS A 16 19.17 20.17 5.04
CA CYS A 16 18.71 20.02 3.66
C CYS A 16 18.61 18.51 3.41
N PHE A 17 17.51 17.91 3.87
CA PHE A 17 17.13 16.58 3.43
C PHE A 17 16.68 16.76 1.98
N ASP A 18 17.49 16.27 1.04
CA ASP A 18 17.12 16.27 -0.37
C ASP A 18 15.83 15.44 -0.50
N ASN A 19 14.80 16.05 -1.10
CA ASN A 19 13.55 15.34 -1.38
C ASN A 19 13.81 14.32 -2.49
N ILE A 20 13.53 13.05 -2.20
CA ILE A 20 13.51 12.01 -3.23
C ILE A 20 12.11 11.99 -3.83
N SER A 21 11.97 12.55 -5.02
CA SER A 21 10.78 12.39 -5.85
C SER A 21 11.02 11.26 -6.85
N THR A 22 10.07 10.34 -6.92
CA THR A 22 10.07 9.24 -7.88
C THR A 22 8.89 9.40 -8.82
N ASP A 23 9.14 9.29 -10.13
CA ASP A 23 8.07 9.37 -11.12
C ASP A 23 7.14 8.16 -10.97
N PHE A 24 5.85 8.40 -10.85
CA PHE A 24 4.86 7.34 -10.73
C PHE A 24 4.62 6.71 -12.12
N PRO A 25 4.71 5.37 -12.27
CA PRO A 25 4.53 4.72 -13.56
C PRO A 25 3.16 5.03 -14.18
N VAL A 26 3.14 5.15 -15.51
CA VAL A 26 1.92 5.43 -16.28
C VAL A 26 1.12 4.15 -16.51
N ASP A 27 1.79 3.00 -16.54
CA ASP A 27 1.15 1.71 -16.74
C ASP A 27 0.68 1.09 -15.43
N MET A 28 -0.58 0.67 -15.43
CA MET A 28 -1.18 -0.06 -14.31
C MET A 28 -0.92 -1.55 -14.50
N THR A 29 0.30 -1.98 -14.17
CA THR A 29 0.69 -3.40 -14.15
C THR A 29 1.24 -3.78 -12.76
N PRO A 30 1.10 -5.04 -12.31
CA PRO A 30 1.75 -5.48 -11.07
C PRO A 30 3.25 -5.19 -11.11
N LEU A 31 3.86 -4.92 -9.95
CA LEU A 31 5.29 -4.61 -9.84
C LEU A 31 6.15 -5.65 -10.53
N GLU A 32 5.84 -6.91 -10.26
CA GLU A 32 6.47 -8.07 -10.83
C GLU A 32 5.53 -9.28 -10.72
N GLU A 33 6.03 -10.47 -11.04
CA GLU A 33 5.28 -11.70 -10.84
C GLU A 33 5.30 -12.10 -9.37
N ASN A 34 4.11 -12.25 -8.78
CA ASN A 34 3.99 -12.66 -7.38
C ASN A 34 4.37 -14.15 -7.21
N ILE A 35 5.34 -14.41 -6.33
CA ILE A 35 5.92 -15.74 -6.08
C ILE A 35 5.26 -16.47 -4.90
N ALA A 36 4.37 -15.80 -4.16
CA ALA A 36 3.62 -16.46 -3.10
C ALA A 36 2.62 -17.43 -3.73
N GLU A 37 2.43 -18.58 -3.09
CA GLU A 37 1.34 -19.48 -3.42
C GLU A 37 0.04 -18.99 -2.76
N PHE A 38 -1.11 -19.34 -3.33
CA PHE A 38 -2.38 -19.13 -2.63
C PHE A 38 -2.44 -20.00 -1.36
N PRO A 39 -3.19 -19.56 -0.32
CA PRO A 39 -3.40 -20.36 0.88
C PRO A 39 -3.92 -21.76 0.56
N ALA A 40 -3.32 -22.77 1.19
CA ALA A 40 -3.77 -24.15 1.03
C ALA A 40 -5.18 -24.35 1.61
N PRO A 41 -6.03 -25.19 0.99
CA PRO A 41 -7.35 -25.54 1.52
C PRO A 41 -7.29 -26.02 2.98
N LYS A 42 -8.28 -25.65 3.78
CA LYS A 42 -8.32 -25.96 5.21
C LYS A 42 -9.73 -26.38 5.65
N ASP A 43 -9.84 -27.50 6.38
CA ASP A 43 -11.09 -27.95 7.01
C ASP A 43 -12.32 -28.01 6.07
N GLY A 44 -12.09 -28.36 4.79
CA GLY A 44 -13.14 -28.44 3.77
C GLY A 44 -13.43 -27.12 3.05
N ASP A 45 -12.76 -26.03 3.43
CA ASP A 45 -12.77 -24.75 2.74
C ASP A 45 -11.67 -24.74 1.67
N PRO A 46 -12.01 -24.72 0.36
CA PRO A 46 -11.04 -24.66 -0.72
C PRO A 46 -10.33 -23.31 -0.83
N THR A 47 -10.93 -22.24 -0.28
CA THR A 47 -10.45 -20.86 -0.39
C THR A 47 -10.53 -20.19 0.99
N PRO A 48 -9.68 -20.61 1.95
CA PRO A 48 -9.70 -20.02 3.28
C PRO A 48 -9.34 -18.54 3.18
N GLU A 49 -10.15 -17.69 3.80
CA GLU A 49 -9.98 -16.23 3.84
C GLU A 49 -8.79 -15.88 4.74
N THR A 50 -7.61 -16.06 4.19
CA THR A 50 -6.31 -15.88 4.84
C THR A 50 -5.31 -15.42 3.80
N LEU A 51 -4.15 -14.98 4.27
CA LEU A 51 -3.04 -14.56 3.43
C LEU A 51 -1.88 -15.56 3.55
N SER A 52 -1.25 -15.86 2.42
CA SER A 52 0.05 -16.53 2.35
C SER A 52 1.09 -15.50 1.95
N ILE A 53 2.18 -15.44 2.71
CA ILE A 53 3.22 -14.42 2.55
C ILE A 53 4.57 -15.10 2.28
N VAL A 54 5.31 -14.54 1.34
CA VAL A 54 6.72 -14.82 1.09
C VAL A 54 7.46 -13.49 1.17
N ASP A 55 8.39 -13.41 2.12
CA ASP A 55 9.26 -12.26 2.28
C ASP A 55 10.72 -12.62 2.00
N LEU A 56 11.43 -11.72 1.31
CA LEU A 56 12.82 -11.94 0.91
C LEU A 56 13.61 -10.63 0.95
N PRO A 57 14.80 -10.60 1.59
CA PRO A 57 15.74 -9.52 1.36
C PRO A 57 16.36 -9.67 -0.03
N THR A 58 16.35 -8.60 -0.83
CA THR A 58 17.16 -8.51 -2.05
C THR A 58 18.45 -7.74 -1.77
N ARG A 59 19.31 -7.59 -2.78
CA ARG A 59 20.50 -6.73 -2.64
C ARG A 59 20.11 -5.27 -2.38
N ASP A 60 18.99 -4.86 -2.97
CA ASP A 60 18.65 -3.46 -3.13
C ASP A 60 17.47 -3.09 -2.22
N PHE A 61 16.50 -3.95 -1.95
CA PHE A 61 15.33 -3.64 -1.10
C PHE A 61 14.76 -4.90 -0.44
N TYR A 62 13.88 -4.73 0.53
CA TYR A 62 13.07 -5.81 1.07
C TYR A 62 11.81 -6.01 0.23
N LEU A 63 11.49 -7.27 -0.06
CA LEU A 63 10.40 -7.68 -0.93
C LEU A 63 9.38 -8.48 -0.12
N VAL A 64 8.10 -8.13 -0.24
CA VAL A 64 6.98 -8.93 0.26
C VAL A 64 6.06 -9.29 -0.89
N HIS A 65 5.86 -10.58 -1.09
CA HIS A 65 4.87 -11.15 -1.99
C HIS A 65 3.79 -11.84 -1.16
N SER A 66 2.52 -11.55 -1.44
CA SER A 66 1.43 -12.24 -0.77
C SER A 66 0.28 -12.58 -1.70
N ARG A 67 -0.39 -13.69 -1.43
CA ARG A 67 -1.61 -14.12 -2.11
C ARG A 67 -2.65 -14.57 -1.09
N GLY A 68 -3.91 -14.30 -1.37
CA GLY A 68 -5.00 -14.62 -0.45
C GLY A 68 -6.35 -14.72 -1.14
N TYR A 69 -7.37 -14.94 -0.33
CA TYR A 69 -8.77 -14.99 -0.75
C TYR A 69 -9.60 -14.05 0.12
N VAL A 70 -10.52 -13.31 -0.47
CA VAL A 70 -11.56 -12.56 0.25
C VAL A 70 -12.91 -13.17 -0.14
N LYS A 71 -13.71 -13.59 0.83
CA LYS A 71 -15.05 -14.18 0.64
C LYS A 71 -16.10 -13.10 0.43
N ALA A 72 -15.86 -12.27 -0.57
CA ALA A 72 -16.73 -11.20 -1.01
C ALA A 72 -16.65 -11.07 -2.53
N SER A 73 -17.62 -10.33 -3.09
CA SER A 73 -17.62 -10.01 -4.51
C SER A 73 -16.40 -9.15 -4.88
N LEU A 74 -16.03 -9.16 -6.16
CA LEU A 74 -14.98 -8.28 -6.67
C LEU A 74 -15.32 -6.80 -6.43
N GLU A 75 -16.61 -6.45 -6.52
CA GLU A 75 -17.09 -5.10 -6.32
C GLU A 75 -16.91 -4.64 -4.87
N ASP A 76 -17.32 -5.46 -3.90
CA ASP A 76 -17.16 -5.15 -2.46
C ASP A 76 -15.68 -5.11 -2.07
N THR A 77 -14.89 -6.07 -2.58
CA THR A 77 -13.44 -6.11 -2.35
C THR A 77 -12.76 -4.87 -2.94
N TYR A 78 -13.13 -4.45 -4.16
CA TYR A 78 -12.60 -3.23 -4.77
C TYR A 78 -13.01 -1.98 -3.97
N ALA A 79 -14.27 -1.91 -3.54
CA ALA A 79 -14.76 -0.79 -2.74
C ALA A 79 -13.98 -0.66 -1.44
N ALA A 80 -13.68 -1.76 -0.74
CA ALA A 80 -12.86 -1.77 0.46
C ALA A 80 -11.38 -1.44 0.19
N MET A 81 -10.82 -2.00 -0.90
CA MET A 81 -9.43 -1.79 -1.32
C MET A 81 -9.07 -0.31 -1.53
N ARG A 82 -10.01 0.47 -2.09
CA ARG A 82 -9.81 1.88 -2.44
C ARG A 82 -10.13 2.86 -1.30
N LEU A 83 -10.55 2.40 -0.13
CA LEU A 83 -10.78 3.28 1.02
C LEU A 83 -9.44 3.86 1.48
N PRO A 84 -9.27 5.20 1.51
CA PRO A 84 -7.99 5.78 1.90
C PRO A 84 -7.54 5.35 3.30
N ASP A 85 -8.48 5.13 4.22
CA ASP A 85 -8.16 4.72 5.58
C ASP A 85 -7.59 3.29 5.66
N ASN A 86 -7.95 2.43 4.72
CA ASN A 86 -7.39 1.07 4.61
C ASN A 86 -5.97 1.09 4.05
N THR A 87 -5.60 2.15 3.31
CA THR A 87 -4.28 2.26 2.66
C THR A 87 -3.16 2.80 3.55
N VAL A 88 -3.45 3.07 4.83
CA VAL A 88 -2.49 3.62 5.81
C VAL A 88 -1.95 2.50 6.69
N HIS A 89 -0.63 2.48 6.91
CA HIS A 89 -0.01 1.58 7.89
C HIS A 89 -0.20 2.14 9.32
N LYS A 90 -1.40 1.94 9.88
CA LYS A 90 -1.83 2.58 11.14
C LYS A 90 -1.00 2.21 12.37
N SER A 91 -0.24 1.11 12.34
CA SER A 91 0.68 0.72 13.42
C SER A 91 1.98 1.53 13.43
N GLU A 92 2.39 2.06 12.28
CA GLU A 92 3.65 2.81 12.11
C GLU A 92 3.43 4.31 11.90
N VAL A 93 2.29 4.71 11.31
CA VAL A 93 1.98 6.12 11.01
C VAL A 93 1.14 6.74 12.13
N ASP A 94 1.71 7.74 12.82
CA ASP A 94 1.00 8.45 13.90
C ASP A 94 -0.08 9.40 13.40
N LYS A 95 0.15 10.03 12.24
CA LYS A 95 -0.76 10.98 11.62
C LYS A 95 -0.71 10.84 10.13
N TRP A 96 -1.88 10.88 9.51
CA TRP A 96 -2.01 10.96 8.06
C TRP A 96 -3.04 11.99 7.68
N LYS A 97 -2.91 12.50 6.46
CA LYS A 97 -3.94 13.29 5.80
C LYS A 97 -4.11 12.78 4.38
N VAL A 98 -5.36 12.60 3.98
CA VAL A 98 -5.73 12.22 2.62
C VAL A 98 -5.95 13.50 1.80
N SER A 99 -5.39 13.57 0.61
CA SER A 99 -5.72 14.59 -0.39
C SER A 99 -6.03 13.95 -1.74
N THR A 100 -7.01 14.50 -2.44
CA THR A 100 -7.35 14.16 -3.83
C THR A 100 -6.89 15.27 -4.77
N ALA A 101 -7.11 15.11 -6.08
CA ALA A 101 -6.87 16.18 -7.05
C ALA A 101 -7.61 17.49 -6.66
N GLU A 102 -8.84 17.39 -6.16
CA GLU A 102 -9.63 18.56 -5.72
C GLU A 102 -9.01 19.26 -4.50
N ASP A 103 -8.21 18.55 -3.71
CA ASP A 103 -7.51 19.05 -2.52
C ASP A 103 -6.06 19.48 -2.81
N GLY A 104 -5.63 19.48 -4.07
CA GLY A 104 -4.27 19.86 -4.49
C GLY A 104 -3.25 18.71 -4.45
N ALA A 105 -3.69 17.46 -4.66
CA ALA A 105 -2.78 16.37 -4.97
C ALA A 105 -2.41 16.39 -6.45
N GLU A 106 -1.36 17.14 -6.80
CA GLU A 106 -0.87 17.32 -8.17
C GLU A 106 -0.57 15.98 -8.87
N GLU A 107 -0.14 14.95 -8.13
CA GLU A 107 0.13 13.61 -8.67
C GLU A 107 -1.15 12.87 -9.11
N CYS A 108 -2.32 13.37 -8.72
CA CYS A 108 -3.63 12.88 -9.12
C CYS A 108 -4.30 13.76 -10.19
N GLU A 109 -3.64 14.81 -10.66
CA GLU A 109 -4.13 15.65 -11.77
C GLU A 109 -3.74 15.05 -13.13
N ASP A 110 -4.53 15.33 -14.17
CA ASP A 110 -4.29 14.94 -15.56
C ASP A 110 -3.93 13.45 -15.78
N LEU A 111 -4.52 12.56 -14.95
CA LEU A 111 -4.25 11.14 -15.03
C LEU A 111 -4.74 10.53 -16.36
N PRO A 112 -4.05 9.49 -16.87
CA PRO A 112 -4.57 8.64 -17.93
C PRO A 112 -6.01 8.19 -17.64
N ALA A 113 -6.86 8.17 -18.67
CA ALA A 113 -8.27 7.80 -18.56
C ALA A 113 -8.53 6.37 -18.02
N ALA A 114 -7.49 5.53 -17.94
CA ALA A 114 -7.57 4.21 -17.34
C ALA A 114 -7.55 4.25 -15.80
N ILE A 115 -7.07 5.32 -15.17
CA ILE A 115 -7.05 5.48 -13.72
C ILE A 115 -8.36 6.09 -13.28
N GLU A 116 -9.06 5.38 -12.40
CA GLU A 116 -10.40 5.71 -11.94
C GLU A 116 -10.39 6.42 -10.60
N PHE A 117 -9.42 6.08 -9.75
CA PHE A 117 -9.30 6.62 -8.41
C PHE A 117 -7.84 6.91 -8.09
N CYS A 118 -7.59 8.04 -7.46
CA CYS A 118 -6.26 8.44 -6.99
C CYS A 118 -6.39 9.25 -5.71
N HIS A 119 -5.51 8.98 -4.75
CA HIS A 119 -5.37 9.78 -3.55
C HIS A 119 -3.90 9.81 -3.10
N ARG A 120 -3.54 10.88 -2.40
CA ARG A 120 -2.25 11.04 -1.74
C ARG A 120 -2.45 10.92 -0.23
N LEU A 121 -1.59 10.18 0.42
CA LEU A 121 -1.42 10.13 1.86
C LEU A 121 -0.21 10.97 2.23
N GLU A 122 -0.43 12.04 2.99
CA GLU A 122 0.62 12.81 3.67
C GLU A 122 0.83 12.18 5.05
N ASN A 123 1.90 11.40 5.22
CA ASN A 123 2.18 10.63 6.43
C ASN A 123 3.20 11.32 7.33
N THR A 124 3.02 11.22 8.64
CA THR A 124 3.96 11.67 9.66
C THR A 124 4.20 10.58 10.70
N VAL A 125 5.47 10.25 10.92
CA VAL A 125 5.95 9.33 11.96
C VAL A 125 6.79 10.13 12.95
N ASN A 126 6.46 10.05 14.24
CA ASN A 126 7.09 10.78 15.34
C ASN A 126 7.93 9.81 16.17
N ASP A 127 9.20 9.66 15.79
CA ASP A 127 10.19 8.95 16.60
C ASP A 127 11.25 9.96 17.13
N LEU A 128 12.49 9.53 17.39
CA LEU A 128 13.61 10.39 17.75
C LEU A 128 13.82 11.53 16.73
N ILE A 129 13.50 11.26 15.46
CA ILE A 129 13.44 12.23 14.36
C ILE A 129 12.07 12.09 13.71
N THR A 130 11.35 13.19 13.54
CA THR A 130 10.09 13.20 12.79
C THR A 130 10.36 12.93 11.31
N VAL A 131 9.68 11.92 10.76
CA VAL A 131 9.75 11.55 9.34
C VAL A 131 8.42 11.91 8.69
N GLU A 132 8.48 12.68 7.62
CA GLU A 132 7.32 13.05 6.81
C GLU A 132 7.55 12.55 5.38
N PHE A 133 6.51 11.95 4.79
CA PHE A 133 6.56 11.41 3.44
C PHE A 133 5.17 11.33 2.83
N ASN A 134 5.09 11.40 1.50
CA ASN A 134 3.85 11.23 0.76
C ASN A 134 3.85 9.89 0.04
N VAL A 135 2.72 9.19 0.10
CA VAL A 135 2.45 8.00 -0.72
C VAL A 135 1.26 8.31 -1.60
N VAL A 136 1.40 8.13 -2.90
CA VAL A 136 0.30 8.25 -3.85
C VAL A 136 -0.23 6.86 -4.14
N TRP A 137 -1.55 6.72 -4.20
CA TRP A 137 -2.27 5.53 -4.60
C TRP A 137 -3.03 5.82 -5.89
N ARG A 138 -3.02 4.85 -6.82
CA ARG A 138 -3.80 4.88 -8.06
C ARG A 138 -4.50 3.55 -8.25
N PHE A 139 -5.72 3.57 -8.75
CA PHE A 139 -6.51 2.38 -9.01
C PHE A 139 -7.14 2.42 -10.40
N ALA A 140 -7.17 1.26 -11.06
CA ALA A 140 -7.70 1.11 -12.40
C ALA A 140 -8.39 -0.24 -12.55
N THR A 141 -9.51 -0.30 -13.26
CA THR A 141 -10.02 -1.57 -13.77
C THR A 141 -9.31 -1.95 -15.07
N SER A 142 -8.85 -3.19 -15.14
CA SER A 142 -8.29 -3.80 -16.35
C SER A 142 -9.26 -4.85 -16.87
N LYS A 143 -9.60 -4.78 -18.15
CA LYS A 143 -10.40 -5.81 -18.85
C LYS A 143 -9.54 -6.94 -19.43
N ARG A 144 -8.27 -7.06 -19.04
CA ARG A 144 -7.35 -8.04 -19.63
C ARG A 144 -6.49 -8.73 -18.59
N SER A 145 -6.99 -9.84 -18.07
CA SER A 145 -6.14 -10.92 -17.57
C SER A 145 -5.22 -11.46 -18.66
N LYS A 146 -4.05 -12.02 -18.30
CA LYS A 146 -3.25 -12.86 -19.21
C LYS A 146 -4.08 -14.10 -19.60
N GLY A 147 -4.88 -14.00 -20.66
CA GLY A 147 -5.59 -15.13 -21.26
C GLY A 147 -7.09 -14.99 -21.50
N GLY A 148 -7.73 -13.84 -21.19
CA GLY A 148 -9.16 -13.67 -21.49
C GLY A 148 -9.81 -12.37 -21.00
N ASP A 149 -11.15 -12.33 -21.10
CA ASP A 149 -12.04 -11.18 -20.78
C ASP A 149 -12.36 -11.04 -19.27
N ARG A 150 -11.56 -11.64 -18.38
CA ARG A 150 -11.79 -11.50 -16.94
C ARG A 150 -11.49 -10.07 -16.50
N LEU A 151 -12.44 -9.52 -15.73
CA LEU A 151 -12.26 -8.23 -15.07
C LEU A 151 -11.25 -8.41 -13.94
N GLU A 152 -10.19 -7.62 -13.98
CA GLU A 152 -9.21 -7.50 -12.92
C GLU A 152 -9.20 -6.04 -12.46
N VAL A 153 -8.88 -5.81 -11.20
CA VAL A 153 -8.67 -4.46 -10.68
C VAL A 153 -7.28 -4.38 -10.10
N ILE A 154 -6.59 -3.29 -10.40
CA ILE A 154 -5.22 -3.08 -9.95
C ILE A 154 -5.12 -1.77 -9.17
N GLY A 155 -4.49 -1.83 -8.01
CA GLY A 155 -3.97 -0.70 -7.27
C GLY A 155 -2.45 -0.63 -7.36
N ARG A 156 -1.91 0.58 -7.42
CA ARG A 156 -0.49 0.88 -7.36
C ARG A 156 -0.26 1.95 -6.30
N TRP A 157 0.81 1.83 -5.54
CA TRP A 157 1.26 2.92 -4.68
C TRP A 157 2.76 3.14 -4.75
N GLN A 158 3.18 4.35 -4.43
CA GLN A 158 4.58 4.76 -4.46
C GLN A 158 4.80 6.00 -3.58
N LYS A 159 5.95 6.06 -2.90
CA LYS A 159 6.42 7.27 -2.23
C LYS A 159 6.81 8.33 -3.26
N THR A 160 6.09 9.44 -3.33
CA THR A 160 6.34 10.53 -4.29
C THR A 160 7.11 11.71 -3.69
N TRP A 161 7.16 11.79 -2.35
CA TRP A 161 7.85 12.85 -1.62
C TRP A 161 8.30 12.35 -0.24
N GLY A 162 9.37 12.91 0.31
CA GLY A 162 9.82 12.67 1.69
C GLY A 162 11.33 12.54 1.79
N ASN A 163 11.81 12.33 3.02
CA ASN A 163 13.25 12.24 3.30
C ASN A 163 13.87 10.91 2.85
N GLU A 164 15.20 10.83 2.96
CA GLU A 164 16.02 9.66 2.62
C GLU A 164 15.97 8.52 3.67
N VAL A 165 15.31 8.72 4.82
CA VAL A 165 15.15 7.65 5.81
C VAL A 165 14.30 6.52 5.22
N LEU A 166 13.32 6.88 4.37
CA LEU A 166 12.54 5.96 3.55
C LEU A 166 12.89 6.20 2.09
N GLU A 167 13.89 5.50 1.56
CA GLU A 167 14.38 5.69 0.19
C GLU A 167 13.39 5.16 -0.86
N LEU A 168 12.82 3.97 -0.62
CA LEU A 168 11.88 3.30 -1.51
C LEU A 168 10.68 2.81 -0.71
N LEU A 169 9.49 3.14 -1.19
CA LEU A 169 8.25 2.49 -0.81
C LEU A 169 7.38 2.46 -2.07
N GLU A 170 7.09 1.28 -2.55
CA GLU A 170 6.20 1.08 -3.69
C GLU A 170 5.51 -0.26 -3.58
N GLY A 171 4.36 -0.38 -4.21
CA GLY A 171 3.65 -1.64 -4.24
C GLY A 171 2.57 -1.72 -5.30
N SER A 172 2.04 -2.92 -5.42
CA SER A 172 0.92 -3.22 -6.29
C SER A 172 -0.01 -4.22 -5.63
N ILE A 173 -1.31 -4.04 -5.86
CA ILE A 173 -2.36 -4.98 -5.47
C ILE A 173 -3.17 -5.33 -6.72
N LEU A 174 -3.39 -6.62 -6.95
CA LEU A 174 -4.24 -7.14 -8.02
C LEU A 174 -5.36 -7.95 -7.38
N ILE A 175 -6.60 -7.66 -7.77
CA ILE A 175 -7.76 -8.47 -7.38
C ILE A 175 -8.53 -8.96 -8.59
N ARG A 176 -9.06 -10.18 -8.50
CA ARG A 176 -9.87 -10.80 -9.56
C ARG A 176 -10.83 -11.86 -9.00
N PRO A 177 -11.94 -12.19 -9.69
CA PRO A 177 -12.84 -13.24 -9.25
C PRO A 177 -12.14 -14.60 -9.26
N HIS A 178 -12.28 -15.37 -8.18
CA HIS A 178 -11.77 -16.73 -8.11
C HIS A 178 -12.47 -17.64 -9.11
N GLU A 179 -11.72 -18.54 -9.74
CA GLU A 179 -12.29 -19.52 -10.66
C GLU A 179 -13.08 -20.59 -9.93
N GLY A 180 -14.37 -20.70 -10.24
CA GLY A 180 -15.27 -21.68 -9.61
C GLY A 180 -16.09 -21.11 -8.46
N ALA A 181 -15.86 -19.85 -8.06
CA ALA A 181 -16.77 -19.13 -7.17
C ALA A 181 -18.14 -18.95 -7.85
N SER A 182 -19.21 -18.95 -7.05
CA SER A 182 -20.58 -18.72 -7.53
C SER A 182 -21.06 -17.33 -7.13
N GLU A 183 -22.17 -16.86 -7.70
CA GLU A 183 -22.76 -15.58 -7.29
C GLU A 183 -23.27 -15.61 -5.83
N ASP A 184 -23.70 -16.77 -5.35
CA ASP A 184 -24.19 -16.94 -3.96
C ASP A 184 -23.05 -17.09 -2.95
N GLU A 185 -21.86 -17.51 -3.40
CA GLU A 185 -20.65 -17.67 -2.60
C GLU A 185 -19.47 -17.03 -3.36
N PRO A 186 -19.44 -15.69 -3.46
CA PRO A 186 -18.41 -15.00 -4.21
C PRO A 186 -17.07 -15.07 -3.47
N VAL A 187 -16.00 -15.25 -4.25
CA VAL A 187 -14.63 -15.22 -3.74
C VAL A 187 -13.78 -14.39 -4.69
N THR A 188 -12.97 -13.50 -4.12
CA THR A 188 -12.00 -12.66 -4.81
C THR A 188 -10.60 -13.12 -4.45
N GLU A 189 -9.79 -13.42 -5.45
CA GLU A 189 -8.34 -13.61 -5.30
C GLU A 189 -7.67 -12.25 -5.14
N ILE A 190 -6.70 -12.17 -4.23
CA ILE A 190 -5.88 -10.97 -3.99
C ILE A 190 -4.41 -11.33 -4.11
N GLU A 191 -3.63 -10.48 -4.78
CA GLU A 191 -2.17 -10.57 -4.89
C GLU A 191 -1.58 -9.21 -4.50
N ILE A 192 -0.72 -9.16 -3.48
CA ILE A 192 -0.07 -7.92 -3.00
C ILE A 192 1.45 -8.08 -3.15
N ILE A 193 2.10 -7.04 -3.66
CA ILE A 193 3.56 -6.93 -3.77
C ILE A 193 3.97 -5.60 -3.15
N GLU A 194 4.98 -5.62 -2.28
CA GLU A 194 5.59 -4.42 -1.71
C GLU A 194 7.11 -4.46 -1.79
N HIS A 195 7.71 -3.35 -2.19
CA HIS A 195 9.14 -3.07 -2.07
C HIS A 195 9.37 -1.97 -1.03
N LEU A 196 10.27 -2.25 -0.09
CA LEU A 196 10.66 -1.31 0.95
C LEU A 196 12.18 -1.18 1.03
N ARG A 197 12.68 0.06 1.04
CA ARG A 197 14.05 0.39 1.44
C ARG A 197 14.02 1.57 2.40
N ALA A 198 14.46 1.33 3.63
CA ALA A 198 14.61 2.35 4.65
C ALA A 198 15.98 2.24 5.33
N PHE A 199 16.51 3.37 5.80
CA PHE A 199 17.80 3.46 6.50
C PHE A 199 17.81 2.67 7.82
N ALA A 200 16.69 2.71 8.52
CA ALA A 200 16.39 1.90 9.70
C ALA A 200 14.98 1.36 9.49
N GLY A 201 14.89 0.14 8.96
CA GLY A 201 13.63 -0.54 8.76
C GLY A 201 13.85 -2.01 9.03
N GLU A 202 13.13 -2.53 10.02
CA GLU A 202 13.01 -3.96 10.24
C GLU A 202 12.07 -4.55 9.18
N LYS A 203 12.44 -5.71 8.66
CA LYS A 203 11.71 -6.44 7.62
C LYS A 203 10.25 -6.72 8.02
N GLU A 204 10.00 -6.71 9.33
CA GLU A 204 8.74 -6.88 10.01
C GLU A 204 7.70 -5.80 9.59
N HIS A 205 8.12 -4.57 9.26
CA HIS A 205 7.17 -3.50 8.92
C HIS A 205 6.39 -3.77 7.63
N SER A 206 7.05 -4.27 6.57
CA SER A 206 6.37 -4.56 5.32
C SER A 206 5.40 -5.74 5.42
N VAL A 207 5.75 -6.75 6.20
CA VAL A 207 4.85 -7.88 6.45
C VAL A 207 3.63 -7.39 7.24
N ASP A 208 3.84 -6.62 8.31
CA ASP A 208 2.77 -6.05 9.12
C ASP A 208 1.84 -5.13 8.31
N PHE A 209 2.40 -4.31 7.41
CA PHE A 209 1.59 -3.50 6.50
C PHE A 209 0.71 -4.35 5.59
N VAL A 210 1.28 -5.36 4.93
CA VAL A 210 0.55 -6.22 4.00
C VAL A 210 -0.54 -7.02 4.72
N GLU A 211 -0.27 -7.53 5.92
CA GLU A 211 -1.28 -8.20 6.77
C GLU A 211 -2.38 -7.24 7.18
N SER A 212 -2.03 -6.06 7.72
CA SER A 212 -2.99 -5.05 8.16
C SER A 212 -3.86 -4.53 7.02
N TYR A 213 -3.27 -4.33 5.83
CA TYR A 213 -4.02 -3.87 4.66
C TYR A 213 -4.99 -4.94 4.16
N TYR A 214 -4.55 -6.21 4.11
CA TYR A 214 -5.43 -7.32 3.78
C TYR A 214 -6.60 -7.44 4.77
N ASP A 215 -6.32 -7.38 6.07
CA ASP A 215 -7.35 -7.47 7.12
C ASP A 215 -8.37 -6.32 7.01
N ALA A 216 -7.92 -5.09 6.74
CA ALA A 216 -8.80 -3.94 6.53
C ALA A 216 -9.67 -4.09 5.27
N ILE A 217 -9.14 -4.72 4.21
CA ILE A 217 -9.92 -5.05 3.00
C ILE A 217 -10.99 -6.09 3.32
N VAL A 218 -10.64 -7.16 4.03
CA VAL A 218 -11.60 -8.21 4.44
C VAL A 218 -12.72 -7.61 5.27
N ASP A 219 -12.37 -6.85 6.32
CA ASP A 219 -13.35 -6.20 7.19
C ASP A 219 -14.27 -5.26 6.41
N GLY A 220 -13.69 -4.39 5.57
CA GLY A 220 -14.46 -3.46 4.73
C GLY A 220 -15.36 -4.17 3.71
N ALA A 221 -14.89 -5.26 3.10
CA ALA A 221 -15.67 -6.03 2.13
C ALA A 221 -16.84 -6.77 2.78
N HIS A 222 -16.75 -7.06 4.08
CA HIS A 222 -17.84 -7.66 4.87
C HIS A 222 -18.77 -6.61 5.51
N GLY A 223 -18.56 -5.32 5.21
CA GLY A 223 -19.37 -4.22 5.70
C GLY A 223 -18.98 -3.72 7.09
N GLY A 224 -17.75 -3.97 7.52
CA GLY A 224 -17.16 -3.35 8.70
C GLY A 224 -17.06 -1.83 8.56
N ASP A 225 -17.23 -1.13 9.69
CA ASP A 225 -17.06 0.31 9.79
C ASP A 225 -15.55 0.61 9.87
N ASN A 226 -14.91 0.88 8.73
CA ASN A 226 -13.54 1.39 8.65
C ASN A 226 -13.48 2.90 8.90
#